data_AF-I3XLC9-F1
#
_entry.id   AF-I3XLC9-F1
#
_cell.length_a   1.000
_cell.length_b   1.000
_cell.length_c   1.000
_cell.angle_alpha   90.00
_cell.angle_beta   90.00
_cell.angle_gamma   90.00
#
_symmetry.space_group_name_H-M   'P 1'
#
loop_
_entity.id
_entity.type
_entity.pdbx_description
1 polymer ?
#
loop_
_entity_poly.entity_id
_entity_poly.type
_entity_poly.pdbx_seq_one_letter_code
_entity_poly.pdbx_strand_id
1 'polypeptide(L)'
;SHAFRYSLNYPNIGHCIIINNKNFDRTTGMNQRSGTDVDAGNVMNVFRKLGYTVKVYNDQTVAQINQVLTAVAHDDHSRCASFVCVMLSHGDEGVFFGTDGSVELKTLTSLFRGDRCPSLVGKPKLFFIQACRGTGLDPGVETDSHNISDGPVRIPVEADFLYAYSTVPGYYSWRNTMTGSWFIQSLCEMMTKYGS
;
A
#
# COMPACT_ATOMS: atom_id res chain seq x y z
N SER A 1 -10.55 -24.76 -16.99
CA SER A 1 -10.47 -23.30 -16.83
C SER A 1 -9.43 -23.01 -15.77
N HIS A 2 -8.43 -22.15 -16.03
CA HIS A 2 -7.25 -22.01 -15.17
C HIS A 2 -7.60 -21.40 -13.80
N ALA A 3 -7.56 -22.22 -12.75
CA ALA A 3 -7.74 -21.83 -11.34
C ALA A 3 -6.57 -21.00 -10.76
N PHE A 4 -5.73 -20.40 -11.60
CA PHE A 4 -4.48 -19.72 -11.20
C PHE A 4 -4.54 -18.19 -11.37
N ARG A 5 -5.70 -17.60 -11.69
CA ARG A 5 -5.87 -16.15 -11.88
C ARG A 5 -7.08 -15.65 -11.10
N TYR A 6 -6.94 -14.48 -10.48
CA TYR A 6 -8.08 -13.79 -9.89
C TYR A 6 -9.09 -13.42 -10.97
N SER A 7 -10.38 -13.58 -10.66
CA SER A 7 -11.44 -13.05 -11.51
C SER A 7 -11.39 -11.53 -11.44
N LEU A 8 -11.24 -10.88 -12.60
CA LEU A 8 -11.40 -9.43 -12.74
C LEU A 8 -12.76 -9.06 -13.35
N ASN A 9 -13.65 -10.05 -13.54
CA ASN A 9 -14.98 -9.85 -14.09
C ASN A 9 -15.94 -9.30 -13.03
N TYR A 10 -15.74 -8.04 -12.66
CA TYR A 10 -16.56 -7.28 -11.73
C TYR A 10 -16.94 -5.93 -12.35
N PRO A 11 -18.05 -5.30 -11.90
CA PRO A 11 -18.45 -3.99 -12.41
C PRO A 11 -17.40 -2.89 -12.24
N ASN A 12 -16.56 -2.97 -11.20
CA ASN A 12 -15.49 -2.03 -10.94
C ASN A 12 -14.20 -2.77 -10.65
N ILE A 13 -13.05 -2.22 -11.06
CA ILE A 13 -11.76 -2.78 -10.65
C ILE A 13 -11.57 -2.63 -9.13
N GLY A 14 -11.88 -1.47 -8.56
CA GLY A 14 -11.82 -1.25 -7.12
C GLY A 14 -11.49 0.19 -6.71
N HIS A 15 -11.24 0.35 -5.41
CA HIS A 15 -10.77 1.59 -4.81
C HIS A 15 -9.24 1.60 -4.68
N CYS A 16 -8.64 2.78 -4.88
CA CYS A 16 -7.25 3.04 -4.54
C CYS A 16 -7.19 4.21 -3.54
N ILE A 17 -6.77 3.91 -2.31
CA ILE A 17 -6.64 4.89 -1.24
C ILE A 17 -5.19 5.29 -1.12
N ILE A 18 -4.91 6.59 -1.21
CA ILE A 18 -3.55 7.14 -1.07
C ILE A 18 -3.50 7.95 0.22
N ILE A 19 -2.67 7.54 1.17
CA ILE A 19 -2.33 8.32 2.36
C ILE A 19 -0.97 8.99 2.10
N ASN A 20 -0.94 10.32 2.00
CA ASN A 20 0.24 11.10 1.67
C ASN A 20 0.60 12.06 2.81
N ASN A 21 1.53 11.66 3.67
CA ASN A 21 1.98 12.48 4.80
C ASN A 21 3.31 13.15 4.43
N LYS A 22 3.27 14.48 4.35
CA LYS A 22 4.39 15.35 4.02
C LYS A 22 4.87 16.13 5.22
N ASN A 23 3.93 16.70 5.98
CA ASN A 23 4.21 17.60 7.09
C ASN A 23 3.95 16.87 8.41
N PHE A 24 4.85 17.03 9.36
CA PHE A 24 4.81 16.32 10.65
C PHE A 24 4.94 17.33 11.78
N ASP A 25 4.27 17.04 12.90
CA ASP A 25 4.33 17.86 14.09
C ASP A 25 5.75 17.84 14.64
N ARG A 26 6.21 19.00 15.14
CA ARG A 26 7.58 19.16 15.66
C ARG A 26 7.90 18.16 16.78
N THR A 27 6.90 17.76 17.54
CA THR A 27 7.00 16.79 18.65
C THR A 27 7.40 15.40 18.18
N THR A 28 7.17 15.05 16.91
CA THR A 28 7.56 13.75 16.34
C THR A 28 9.06 13.66 16.02
N GLY A 29 9.75 14.81 15.94
CA GLY A 29 11.14 14.89 15.49
C GLY A 29 11.34 14.59 13.99
N MET A 30 10.26 14.38 13.24
CA MET A 30 10.32 14.02 11.82
C MET A 30 10.44 15.24 10.91
N ASN A 31 11.32 15.12 9.90
CA ASN A 31 11.51 16.16 8.89
C ASN A 31 10.40 16.15 7.83
N GLN A 32 10.19 17.28 7.16
CA GLN A 32 9.24 17.35 6.03
C GLN A 32 9.64 16.41 4.88
N ARG A 33 8.66 15.74 4.27
CA ARG A 33 8.87 14.83 3.12
C ARG A 33 8.71 15.52 1.76
N SER A 34 9.56 16.50 1.45
CA SER A 34 9.54 17.25 0.16
C SER A 34 9.72 16.35 -1.06
N GLY A 35 8.72 16.25 -1.94
CA GLY A 35 8.71 15.34 -3.09
C GLY A 35 7.65 14.22 -3.02
N THR A 36 7.05 13.98 -1.85
CA THR A 36 5.97 12.98 -1.70
C THR A 36 4.70 13.33 -2.49
N ASP A 37 4.47 14.61 -2.79
CA ASP A 37 3.33 15.04 -3.61
C ASP A 37 3.48 14.63 -5.08
N VAL A 38 4.73 14.55 -5.57
CA VAL A 38 5.04 14.02 -6.90
C VAL A 38 4.71 12.53 -6.94
N ASP A 39 5.11 11.79 -5.91
CA ASP A 39 4.76 10.37 -5.75
C ASP A 39 3.23 10.18 -5.73
N ALA A 40 2.51 10.92 -4.89
CA ALA A 40 1.06 10.84 -4.78
C ALA A 40 0.36 11.17 -6.11
N GLY A 41 0.83 12.20 -6.83
CA GLY A 41 0.32 12.58 -8.14
C GLY A 41 0.54 11.49 -9.20
N ASN A 42 1.71 10.88 -9.24
CA ASN A 42 2.03 9.80 -10.16
C ASN A 42 1.16 8.56 -9.89
N VAL A 43 1.06 8.13 -8.64
CA VAL A 43 0.20 7.01 -8.22
C VAL A 43 -1.25 7.28 -8.60
N MET A 44 -1.76 8.47 -8.30
CA MET A 44 -3.12 8.86 -8.65
C MET A 44 -3.37 8.75 -10.16
N ASN A 45 -2.45 9.25 -10.98
CA ASN A 45 -2.57 9.21 -12.43
C ASN A 45 -2.57 7.78 -12.97
N VAL A 46 -1.67 6.92 -12.48
CA VAL A 46 -1.55 5.53 -12.93
C VAL A 46 -2.78 4.72 -12.53
N PHE A 47 -3.17 4.74 -11.25
CA PHE A 47 -4.29 3.92 -10.80
C PHE A 47 -5.64 4.40 -11.36
N ARG A 48 -5.81 5.70 -11.65
CA ARG A 48 -6.97 6.18 -12.42
C ARG A 48 -7.00 5.61 -13.83
N LYS A 49 -5.86 5.59 -14.55
CA LYS A 49 -5.76 4.99 -15.89
C LYS A 49 -6.07 3.49 -15.89
N LEU A 50 -5.73 2.80 -14.81
CA LEU A 50 -6.08 1.40 -14.59
C LEU A 50 -7.55 1.19 -14.16
N GLY A 51 -8.34 2.26 -14.08
CA GLY A 51 -9.78 2.21 -13.81
C GLY A 51 -10.17 2.31 -12.33
N TYR A 52 -9.23 2.48 -11.41
CA TYR A 52 -9.54 2.57 -9.98
C TYR A 52 -10.22 3.89 -9.63
N THR A 53 -11.15 3.82 -8.68
CA THR A 53 -11.66 5.02 -8.00
C THR A 53 -10.63 5.46 -6.96
N VAL A 54 -9.83 6.47 -7.31
CA VAL A 54 -8.73 6.96 -6.46
C VAL A 54 -9.18 8.07 -5.51
N LYS A 55 -8.87 7.93 -4.21
CA LYS A 55 -9.02 8.98 -3.19
C LYS A 55 -7.67 9.27 -2.53
N VAL A 56 -7.33 10.55 -2.38
CA VAL A 56 -6.07 11.01 -1.78
C VAL A 56 -6.36 11.74 -0.47
N TYR A 57 -5.67 11.35 0.59
CA TYR A 57 -5.75 11.95 1.91
C TYR A 57 -4.36 12.46 2.29
N ASN A 58 -4.24 13.79 2.45
CA ASN A 58 -2.97 14.44 2.75
C ASN A 58 -2.84 14.75 4.24
N ASP A 59 -1.63 14.60 4.78
CA ASP A 59 -1.26 15.02 6.14
C ASP A 59 -2.29 14.57 7.20
N GLN A 60 -2.46 13.25 7.31
CA GLN A 60 -3.39 12.63 8.24
C GLN A 60 -2.70 12.26 9.56
N THR A 61 -3.32 12.67 10.67
CA THR A 61 -3.00 12.16 12.02
C THR A 61 -3.25 10.65 12.09
N VAL A 62 -2.68 9.98 13.10
CA VAL A 62 -2.94 8.56 13.37
C VAL A 62 -4.44 8.28 13.52
N ALA A 63 -5.17 9.14 14.23
CA ALA A 63 -6.60 9.00 14.41
C ALA A 63 -7.37 9.09 13.08
N GLN A 64 -7.00 10.04 12.22
CA GLN A 64 -7.62 10.22 10.90
C GLN A 64 -7.29 9.06 9.96
N ILE A 65 -6.06 8.54 9.96
CA ILE A 65 -5.69 7.35 9.17
C ILE A 65 -6.56 6.17 9.57
N ASN A 66 -6.71 5.91 10.88
CA ASN A 66 -7.56 4.85 11.38
C ASN A 66 -9.02 5.06 10.96
N GLN A 67 -9.55 6.28 11.06
CA GLN A 67 -10.91 6.59 10.65
C GLN A 67 -11.13 6.33 9.15
N VAL A 68 -10.22 6.80 8.30
CA VAL A 68 -10.28 6.62 6.85
C VAL A 68 -10.24 5.13 6.48
N LEU A 69 -9.26 4.38 6.97
CA LEU A 69 -9.10 2.98 6.62
C LEU A 69 -10.20 2.10 7.22
N THR A 70 -10.69 2.44 8.40
CA THR A 70 -11.85 1.76 9.01
C THR A 70 -13.09 1.98 8.16
N ALA A 71 -13.38 3.21 7.73
CA ALA A 71 -14.52 3.49 6.87
C ALA A 71 -14.43 2.71 5.56
N VAL A 72 -13.26 2.72 4.90
CA VAL A 72 -13.05 1.98 3.65
C VAL A 72 -13.18 0.46 3.86
N ALA A 73 -12.69 -0.10 4.97
CA ALA A 73 -12.86 -1.52 5.28
C ALA A 73 -14.34 -1.91 5.50
N HIS A 74 -15.19 -0.96 5.92
CA HIS A 74 -16.63 -1.17 6.11
C HIS A 74 -17.48 -0.89 4.86
N ASP A 75 -16.91 -0.30 3.80
CA ASP A 75 -17.61 -0.13 2.52
C ASP A 75 -17.93 -1.51 1.89
N ASP A 76 -18.99 -1.56 1.06
CA ASP A 76 -19.32 -2.77 0.30
C ASP A 76 -18.43 -2.91 -0.95
N HIS A 77 -17.48 -3.83 -0.89
CA HIS A 77 -16.59 -4.16 -2.01
C HIS A 77 -17.10 -5.29 -2.90
N SER A 78 -18.34 -5.79 -2.71
CA SER A 78 -18.89 -6.95 -3.44
C SER A 78 -18.77 -6.81 -4.96
N ARG A 79 -18.91 -5.58 -5.47
CA ARG A 79 -18.83 -5.22 -6.89
C ARG A 79 -17.44 -4.80 -7.37
N CYS A 80 -16.44 -4.85 -6.51
CA CYS A 80 -15.04 -4.53 -6.83
C CYS A 80 -14.26 -5.81 -7.08
N ALA A 81 -13.33 -5.80 -8.04
CA ALA A 81 -12.43 -6.92 -8.29
C ALA A 81 -11.28 -6.98 -7.27
N SER A 82 -10.80 -5.83 -6.79
CA SER A 82 -9.63 -5.69 -5.93
C SER A 82 -9.70 -4.44 -5.04
N PHE A 83 -8.72 -4.31 -4.15
CA PHE A 83 -8.49 -3.12 -3.35
C PHE A 83 -7.00 -2.74 -3.38
N VAL A 84 -6.72 -1.43 -3.45
CA VAL A 84 -5.36 -0.87 -3.39
C VAL A 84 -5.26 0.18 -2.28
N CYS A 85 -4.20 0.11 -1.49
CA CYS A 85 -3.82 1.14 -0.53
C CYS A 85 -2.36 1.52 -0.73
N VAL A 86 -2.09 2.81 -0.96
CA VAL A 86 -0.75 3.37 -1.11
C VAL A 86 -0.46 4.28 0.07
N MET A 87 0.61 3.97 0.80
CA MET A 87 0.95 4.60 2.07
C MET A 87 2.30 5.28 1.95
N LEU A 88 2.32 6.62 1.91
CA LEU A 88 3.50 7.45 1.71
C LEU A 88 3.76 8.27 2.97
N SER A 89 4.70 7.84 3.83
CA SER A 89 5.05 8.56 5.06
C SER A 89 6.47 8.25 5.53
N HIS A 90 6.82 8.75 6.72
CA HIS A 90 7.90 8.16 7.51
C HIS A 90 7.44 6.83 8.10
N GLY A 91 8.41 6.02 8.49
CA GLY A 91 8.19 4.73 9.11
C GLY A 91 9.43 4.25 9.81
N ASP A 92 9.26 3.15 10.52
CA ASP A 92 10.34 2.34 11.07
C ASP A 92 9.91 0.86 10.98
N GLU A 93 10.68 -0.04 11.57
CA GLU A 93 10.34 -1.46 11.59
C GLU A 93 8.91 -1.70 12.12
N GLY A 94 7.99 -2.09 11.21
CA GLY A 94 6.59 -2.40 11.54
C GLY A 94 5.69 -1.18 11.77
N VAL A 95 6.19 0.04 11.61
CA VAL A 95 5.50 1.27 12.03
C VAL A 95 5.34 2.25 10.87
N PHE A 96 4.20 2.94 10.84
CA PHE A 96 3.86 3.99 9.90
C PHE A 96 3.53 5.29 10.65
N PHE A 97 4.00 6.43 10.15
CA PHE A 97 3.75 7.71 10.81
C PHE A 97 2.48 8.41 10.28
N GLY A 98 1.59 8.76 11.20
CA GLY A 98 0.69 9.91 11.05
C GLY A 98 1.47 11.21 11.22
N THR A 99 0.80 12.35 11.06
CA THR A 99 1.44 13.66 11.27
C THR A 99 1.85 13.92 12.72
N ASP A 100 1.14 13.30 13.66
CA ASP A 100 1.20 13.51 15.11
C ASP A 100 1.95 12.41 15.87
N GLY A 101 2.28 11.30 15.21
CA GLY A 101 2.90 10.16 15.87
C GLY A 101 2.91 8.92 14.98
N SER A 102 3.09 7.77 15.59
CA SER A 102 3.27 6.51 14.88
C SER A 102 2.19 5.49 15.21
N VAL A 103 1.92 4.58 14.28
CA VAL A 103 0.96 3.50 14.41
C VAL A 103 1.51 2.22 13.81
N GLU A 104 1.19 1.09 14.41
CA GLU A 104 1.56 -0.20 13.86
C GLU A 104 0.91 -0.41 12.50
N LEU A 105 1.72 -0.69 11.49
CA LEU A 105 1.24 -0.94 10.14
C LEU A 105 0.29 -2.15 10.12
N LYS A 106 0.58 -3.17 10.92
CA LYS A 106 -0.27 -4.36 11.09
C LYS A 106 -1.68 -4.00 11.58
N THR A 107 -1.79 -3.01 12.47
CA THR A 107 -3.10 -2.54 12.94
C THR A 107 -3.94 -2.01 11.78
N LEU A 108 -3.34 -1.21 10.91
CA LEU A 108 -4.01 -0.63 9.74
C LEU A 108 -4.39 -1.69 8.69
N THR A 109 -3.47 -2.59 8.35
CA THR A 109 -3.70 -3.59 7.28
C THR A 109 -4.65 -4.70 7.74
N SER A 110 -4.67 -5.02 9.05
CA SER A 110 -5.56 -6.03 9.63
C SER A 110 -7.05 -5.71 9.47
N LEU A 111 -7.42 -4.44 9.26
CA LEU A 111 -8.80 -4.01 8.99
C LEU A 111 -9.39 -4.71 7.75
N PHE A 112 -8.55 -5.11 6.80
CA PHE A 112 -8.96 -5.70 5.52
C PHE A 112 -8.89 -7.24 5.50
N ARG A 113 -8.62 -7.87 6.65
CA ARG A 113 -8.62 -9.33 6.77
C ARG A 113 -10.00 -9.92 6.45
N GLY A 114 -10.05 -11.17 6.03
CA GLY A 114 -11.30 -11.80 5.61
C GLY A 114 -12.39 -11.86 6.69
N ASP A 115 -11.99 -11.92 7.97
CA ASP A 115 -12.89 -11.89 9.12
C ASP A 115 -13.42 -10.48 9.46
N ARG A 116 -12.81 -9.43 8.92
CA ARG A 116 -13.16 -8.02 9.20
C ARG A 116 -13.69 -7.26 8.00
N CYS A 117 -13.32 -7.65 6.78
CA CYS A 117 -13.82 -7.12 5.52
C CYS A 117 -14.30 -8.25 4.59
N PRO A 118 -15.48 -8.86 4.88
CA PRO A 118 -15.95 -10.04 4.16
C PRO A 118 -16.15 -9.82 2.65
N SER A 119 -16.52 -8.61 2.23
CA SER A 119 -16.73 -8.26 0.81
C SER A 119 -15.45 -8.28 -0.04
N LEU A 120 -14.27 -8.36 0.59
CA LEU A 120 -12.96 -8.51 -0.04
C LEU A 120 -12.37 -9.93 0.07
N VAL A 121 -13.08 -10.92 0.64
CA VAL A 121 -12.59 -12.30 0.70
C VAL A 121 -12.42 -12.86 -0.72
N GLY A 122 -11.27 -13.50 -1.00
CA GLY A 122 -10.95 -14.07 -2.31
C GLY A 122 -10.59 -13.02 -3.38
N LYS A 123 -10.43 -11.76 -2.98
CA LYS A 123 -10.06 -10.64 -3.86
C LYS A 123 -8.70 -10.06 -3.46
N PRO A 124 -7.83 -9.68 -4.41
CA PRO A 124 -6.51 -9.16 -4.09
C PRO A 124 -6.60 -7.81 -3.35
N LYS A 125 -5.83 -7.71 -2.27
CA LYS A 125 -5.68 -6.55 -1.38
C LYS A 125 -4.23 -6.09 -1.44
N LEU A 126 -3.95 -5.07 -2.24
CA LEU A 126 -2.59 -4.63 -2.57
C LEU A 126 -2.20 -3.42 -1.71
N PHE A 127 -1.15 -3.55 -0.93
CA PHE A 127 -0.59 -2.48 -0.10
C PHE A 127 0.79 -2.10 -0.61
N PHE A 128 0.94 -0.85 -1.08
CA PHE A 128 2.22 -0.28 -1.51
C PHE A 128 2.69 0.71 -0.46
N ILE A 129 3.80 0.40 0.22
CA ILE A 129 4.22 1.13 1.41
C ILE A 129 5.60 1.75 1.16
N GLN A 130 5.59 3.08 1.03
CA GLN A 130 6.76 3.92 0.91
C GLN A 130 7.02 4.59 2.26
N ALA A 131 7.73 3.86 3.12
CA ALA A 131 8.15 4.28 4.44
C ALA A 131 9.47 3.57 4.81
N CYS A 132 10.31 4.18 5.64
CA CYS A 132 11.51 3.51 6.14
C CYS A 132 11.12 2.30 7.00
N ARG A 133 11.99 1.29 7.09
CA ARG A 133 11.78 0.10 7.93
C ARG A 133 12.91 -0.14 8.93
N GLY A 134 13.69 0.90 9.21
CA GLY A 134 14.91 0.87 10.00
C GLY A 134 15.91 1.94 9.55
N THR A 135 17.06 1.98 10.22
CA THR A 135 18.13 2.97 9.98
C THR A 135 19.35 2.41 9.23
N GLY A 136 19.35 1.12 8.88
CA GLY A 136 20.43 0.49 8.12
C GLY A 136 20.49 0.97 6.66
N LEU A 137 21.67 0.93 6.05
CA LEU A 137 21.88 1.15 4.62
C LEU A 137 22.10 -0.20 3.93
N ASP A 138 21.31 -0.52 2.90
CA ASP A 138 21.31 -1.84 2.25
C ASP A 138 22.46 -1.96 1.24
N PRO A 139 23.40 -2.91 1.41
CA PRO A 139 24.44 -3.17 0.43
C PRO A 139 23.98 -4.02 -0.78
N GLY A 140 22.81 -4.67 -0.73
CA GLY A 140 22.21 -5.48 -1.81
C GLY A 140 22.79 -6.90 -2.00
N VAL A 141 21.93 -7.89 -2.33
CA VAL A 141 22.31 -9.25 -2.80
C VAL A 141 21.14 -9.92 -3.55
N GLU A 142 21.40 -10.75 -4.57
CA GLU A 142 20.40 -11.48 -5.39
C GLU A 142 20.08 -12.89 -4.85
N THR A 143 18.84 -13.38 -5.01
CA THR A 143 18.47 -14.80 -4.74
C THR A 143 17.29 -15.30 -5.60
N ASP A 144 17.30 -16.61 -5.85
CA ASP A 144 16.37 -17.36 -6.73
C ASP A 144 15.39 -18.20 -5.87
N SER A 145 14.11 -18.32 -6.25
CA SER A 145 13.13 -19.10 -5.46
C SER A 145 12.28 -20.07 -6.27
N HIS A 146 12.14 -21.30 -5.73
CA HIS A 146 11.45 -22.48 -6.29
C HIS A 146 10.05 -22.73 -5.66
N ASN A 147 9.12 -23.33 -6.42
CA ASN A 147 7.69 -23.57 -6.12
C ASN A 147 7.36 -24.93 -5.45
N ILE A 148 6.26 -25.04 -4.66
CA ILE A 148 5.59 -26.31 -4.28
C ILE A 148 4.03 -26.17 -4.19
N SER A 149 3.32 -27.27 -4.48
CA SER A 149 1.91 -27.51 -4.86
C SER A 149 0.88 -27.83 -3.74
N ASP A 150 -0.36 -28.13 -4.19
CA ASP A 150 -1.70 -27.78 -3.67
C ASP A 150 -2.47 -28.86 -2.86
N GLY A 151 -3.43 -28.42 -2.01
CA GLY A 151 -4.37 -29.20 -1.19
C GLY A 151 -5.69 -28.41 -0.97
N PRO A 152 -6.75 -28.94 -0.33
CA PRO A 152 -8.07 -28.29 -0.30
C PRO A 152 -8.02 -26.90 0.34
N VAL A 153 -8.27 -25.87 -0.49
CA VAL A 153 -7.99 -24.47 -0.17
C VAL A 153 -9.07 -23.88 0.74
N ARG A 154 -8.87 -23.95 2.05
CA ARG A 154 -9.45 -22.97 2.97
C ARG A 154 -8.64 -21.69 2.82
N ILE A 155 -9.26 -20.62 2.33
CA ILE A 155 -8.60 -19.31 2.20
C ILE A 155 -8.18 -18.85 3.60
N PRO A 156 -6.88 -18.73 3.91
CA PRO A 156 -6.42 -18.18 5.18
C PRO A 156 -6.98 -16.77 5.40
N VAL A 157 -7.18 -16.38 6.66
CA VAL A 157 -7.71 -15.06 7.02
C VAL A 157 -6.83 -13.90 6.52
N GLU A 158 -5.53 -14.15 6.32
CA GLU A 158 -4.54 -13.20 5.79
C GLU A 158 -4.18 -13.46 4.31
N ALA A 159 -4.93 -14.31 3.61
CA ALA A 159 -4.69 -14.54 2.20
C ALA A 159 -5.14 -13.38 1.31
N ASP A 160 -4.64 -13.41 0.07
CA ASP A 160 -4.85 -12.40 -0.96
C ASP A 160 -4.27 -11.00 -0.63
N PHE A 161 -3.43 -10.89 0.41
CA PHE A 161 -2.64 -9.68 0.66
C PHE A 161 -1.34 -9.72 -0.13
N LEU A 162 -1.03 -8.61 -0.79
CA LEU A 162 0.30 -8.34 -1.32
C LEU A 162 0.82 -7.08 -0.64
N TYR A 163 1.99 -7.19 -0.01
CA TYR A 163 2.72 -6.06 0.53
C TYR A 163 3.96 -5.80 -0.32
N ALA A 164 4.00 -4.65 -0.97
CA ALA A 164 5.18 -4.17 -1.68
C ALA A 164 5.77 -3.00 -0.87
N TYR A 165 6.92 -3.26 -0.24
CA TYR A 165 7.66 -2.26 0.51
C TYR A 165 8.74 -1.66 -0.38
N SER A 166 8.99 -0.36 -0.24
CA SER A 166 10.10 0.32 -0.91
C SER A 166 11.48 -0.05 -0.35
N THR A 167 11.53 -0.72 0.81
CA THR A 167 12.76 -1.21 1.44
C THR A 167 12.55 -2.57 2.10
N VAL A 168 13.66 -3.32 2.19
CA VAL A 168 13.78 -4.48 3.06
C VAL A 168 13.71 -4.07 4.55
N PRO A 169 13.21 -4.95 5.44
CA PRO A 169 13.21 -4.69 6.88
C PRO A 169 14.60 -4.29 7.38
N GLY A 170 14.69 -3.25 8.22
CA GLY A 170 15.95 -2.73 8.75
C GLY A 170 16.57 -1.58 7.95
N TYR A 171 16.05 -1.25 6.76
CA TYR A 171 16.73 -0.34 5.84
C TYR A 171 15.99 0.96 5.47
N TYR A 172 16.78 1.99 5.18
CA TYR A 172 16.32 3.36 4.86
C TYR A 172 15.74 3.48 3.45
N SER A 173 14.66 4.25 3.31
CA SER A 173 13.97 4.42 2.02
C SER A 173 14.38 5.72 1.33
N TRP A 174 15.04 5.58 0.18
CA TRP A 174 15.59 6.70 -0.59
C TRP A 174 14.51 7.47 -1.35
N ARG A 175 14.65 8.79 -1.36
CA ARG A 175 13.69 9.69 -1.98
C ARG A 175 14.39 10.90 -2.57
N ASN A 176 14.10 11.19 -3.84
CA ASN A 176 14.53 12.42 -4.49
C ASN A 176 13.52 13.53 -4.20
N THR A 177 14.02 14.70 -3.80
CA THR A 177 13.18 15.83 -3.39
C THR A 177 12.44 16.49 -4.55
N MET A 178 12.86 16.25 -5.80
CA MET A 178 12.34 16.89 -7.00
C MET A 178 11.56 15.94 -7.91
N THR A 179 11.90 14.65 -7.94
CA THR A 179 11.25 13.66 -8.82
C THR A 179 10.40 12.61 -8.10
N GLY A 180 10.43 12.57 -6.77
CA GLY A 180 9.76 11.55 -5.97
C GLY A 180 10.67 10.39 -5.57
N SER A 181 10.12 9.34 -4.96
CA SER A 181 10.86 8.12 -4.58
C SER A 181 11.09 7.20 -5.77
N TRP A 182 12.23 6.51 -5.80
CA TRP A 182 12.56 5.57 -6.88
C TRP A 182 11.56 4.42 -6.95
N PHE A 183 11.14 3.89 -5.80
CA PHE A 183 10.13 2.83 -5.73
C PHE A 183 8.82 3.24 -6.41
N ILE A 184 8.28 4.42 -6.07
CA ILE A 184 7.01 4.87 -6.65
C ILE A 184 7.16 5.21 -8.14
N GLN A 185 8.28 5.79 -8.56
CA GLN A 185 8.57 6.03 -9.98
C GLN A 185 8.57 4.72 -10.77
N SER A 186 9.35 3.73 -10.35
CA SER A 186 9.42 2.43 -11.02
C SER A 186 8.09 1.68 -10.99
N LEU A 187 7.37 1.71 -9.87
CA LEU A 187 6.02 1.14 -9.77
C LEU A 187 5.09 1.79 -10.81
N CYS A 188 5.05 3.12 -10.85
CA CYS A 188 4.18 3.85 -11.77
C CYS A 188 4.54 3.59 -13.24
N GLU A 189 5.83 3.56 -13.57
CA GLU A 189 6.31 3.25 -14.92
C GLU A 189 5.88 1.85 -15.35
N MET A 190 6.15 0.84 -14.52
CA MET A 190 5.84 -0.56 -14.82
C MET A 190 4.33 -0.79 -14.94
N MET A 191 3.54 -0.23 -14.03
CA MET A 191 2.09 -0.33 -14.07
C MET A 191 1.49 0.42 -15.27
N THR A 192 2.09 1.54 -15.70
CA THR A 192 1.66 2.25 -16.92
C THR A 192 1.95 1.43 -18.17
N LYS A 193 3.11 0.78 -18.24
CA LYS A 193 3.58 0.10 -19.44
C LYS A 193 2.98 -1.30 -19.63
N TYR A 194 2.67 -1.99 -18.52
CA TYR A 194 2.27 -3.40 -18.55
C TYR A 194 1.03 -3.74 -17.70
N GLY A 195 0.41 -2.77 -17.04
CA GLY A 195 -0.73 -3.01 -16.13
C GLY A 195 -2.08 -3.18 -16.81
N SER A 196 -2.16 -2.97 -18.12
CA SER A 196 -3.37 -3.09 -18.96
C SER A 196 -3.42 -4.42 -19.70
#